data_AF-A0A1Q9AMR9-F1
#
_entry.id   AF-A0A1Q9AMR9-F1
#
_cell.length_a   1.000
_cell.length_b   1.000
_cell.length_c   1.000
_cell.angle_alpha   90.00
_cell.angle_beta   90.00
_cell.angle_gamma   90.00
#
_symmetry.space_group_name_H-M   'P 1'
#
loop_
_entity.id
_entity.type
_entity.pdbx_description
1 polymer ?
#
loop_
_entity_poly.entity_id
_entity_poly.type
_entity_poly.pdbx_seq_one_letter_code
_entity_poly.pdbx_strand_id
1 'polypeptide(L)'
;MRRIGARLAGKAIYPTASAVAVCDDKYAFNRVVSNSPFGVMIPQLIADVSASPFPCILKRRHDHFGVESFVLRCEGDVLQHARRLKSDDYFLQEYIEGKEEYATHILLRDGEIVFSFNVLYEVADQPFVKGKRQHHLSMKTAIALPFLKDFLKVLDYIGFRDGTCCLDYKISNGTPQIFEINPRFGWSLFHDFGPYLRSYREAAQGWTGASAPALSDPAPLMADALP
;
A
#
# COMPACT_ATOMS: atom_id res chain seq x y z
N MET A 1 -16.43 14.79 -16.36
CA MET A 1 -16.28 13.52 -15.60
C MET A 1 -17.59 12.95 -15.02
N ARG A 2 -18.65 13.73 -14.73
CA ARG A 2 -19.91 13.21 -14.12
C ARG A 2 -20.69 12.14 -14.93
N ARG A 3 -20.48 11.99 -16.24
CA ARG A 3 -21.27 11.08 -17.10
C ARG A 3 -20.88 9.60 -17.03
N ILE A 4 -19.67 9.25 -16.60
CA ILE A 4 -19.21 7.84 -16.55
C ILE A 4 -19.68 7.16 -15.25
N GLY A 5 -19.60 7.86 -14.11
CA GLY A 5 -19.94 7.29 -12.79
C GLY A 5 -21.39 6.81 -12.68
N ALA A 6 -22.35 7.57 -13.25
CA ALA A 6 -23.77 7.17 -13.24
C ALA A 6 -24.05 5.92 -14.10
N ARG A 7 -23.26 5.67 -15.16
CA ARG A 7 -23.42 4.52 -16.05
C ARG A 7 -22.84 3.22 -15.48
N LEU A 8 -21.88 3.34 -14.56
CA LEU A 8 -21.18 2.24 -13.91
C LEU A 8 -21.72 1.89 -12.51
N ALA A 9 -22.59 2.71 -11.94
CA ALA A 9 -23.24 2.43 -10.66
C ALA A 9 -23.89 1.04 -10.68
N GLY A 10 -23.46 0.15 -9.77
CA GLY A 10 -23.91 -1.25 -9.69
C GLY A 10 -23.38 -2.18 -10.79
N LYS A 11 -22.42 -1.76 -11.61
CA LYS A 11 -21.80 -2.58 -12.67
C LYS A 11 -20.31 -2.83 -12.49
N ALA A 12 -19.67 -2.00 -11.67
CA ALA A 12 -18.26 -2.14 -11.31
C ALA A 12 -18.04 -1.58 -9.91
N ILE A 13 -17.06 -2.13 -9.21
CA ILE A 13 -16.63 -1.67 -7.89
C ILE A 13 -15.32 -0.93 -8.10
N TYR A 14 -15.32 0.37 -7.84
CA TYR A 14 -14.15 1.21 -7.99
C TYR A 14 -14.17 2.33 -6.94
N PRO A 15 -13.00 2.79 -6.49
CA PRO A 15 -12.91 3.86 -5.50
C PRO A 15 -13.42 5.19 -6.03
N THR A 16 -13.84 6.04 -5.11
CA THR A 16 -14.20 7.41 -5.44
C THR A 16 -12.97 8.18 -5.95
N ALA A 17 -13.20 9.17 -6.83
CA ALA A 17 -12.10 9.98 -7.37
C ALA A 17 -11.33 10.72 -6.26
N SER A 18 -11.99 11.11 -5.17
CA SER A 18 -11.35 11.72 -4.00
C SER A 18 -10.43 10.76 -3.27
N ALA A 19 -10.87 9.52 -3.02
CA ALA A 19 -10.03 8.51 -2.38
C ALA A 19 -8.81 8.18 -3.24
N VAL A 20 -9.00 8.02 -4.56
CA VAL A 20 -7.90 7.82 -5.51
C VAL A 20 -6.91 8.99 -5.47
N ALA A 21 -7.40 10.23 -5.47
CA ALA A 21 -6.53 11.41 -5.45
C ALA A 21 -5.67 11.49 -4.18
N VAL A 22 -6.21 11.11 -3.02
CA VAL A 22 -5.43 11.05 -1.77
C VAL A 22 -4.38 9.95 -1.84
N CYS A 23 -4.74 8.75 -2.32
CA CYS A 23 -3.85 7.60 -2.37
C CYS A 23 -2.73 7.72 -3.42
N ASP A 24 -3.02 8.30 -4.58
CA ASP A 24 -2.06 8.40 -5.70
C ASP A 24 -0.92 9.40 -5.42
N ASP A 25 -1.19 10.44 -4.63
CA ASP A 25 -0.19 11.37 -4.12
C ASP A 25 0.30 10.91 -2.73
N LYS A 26 1.48 10.26 -2.70
CA LYS A 26 2.06 9.71 -1.48
C LYS A 26 2.31 10.78 -0.40
N TYR A 27 2.57 12.01 -0.79
CA TYR A 27 2.73 13.12 0.15
C TYR A 27 1.38 13.56 0.70
N ALA A 28 0.35 13.67 -0.14
CA ALA A 28 -1.01 13.99 0.31
C ALA A 28 -1.56 12.91 1.26
N PHE A 29 -1.40 11.63 0.92
CA PHE A 29 -1.76 10.52 1.79
C PHE A 29 -1.11 10.64 3.16
N ASN A 30 0.22 10.79 3.21
CA ASN A 30 0.94 10.93 4.46
C ASN A 30 0.45 12.15 5.25
N ARG A 31 0.36 13.33 4.61
CA ARG A 31 -0.12 14.56 5.26
C ARG A 31 -1.52 14.41 5.86
N VAL A 32 -2.43 13.75 5.16
CA VAL A 32 -3.82 13.56 5.61
C VAL A 32 -3.85 12.62 6.81
N VAL A 33 -3.18 11.47 6.74
CA VAL A 33 -3.30 10.44 7.79
C VAL A 33 -2.42 10.73 9.00
N SER A 34 -1.24 11.34 8.82
CA SER A 34 -0.34 11.72 9.94
C SER A 34 -0.97 12.70 10.94
N ASN A 35 -1.95 13.50 10.50
CA ASN A 35 -2.70 14.43 11.36
C ASN A 35 -4.00 13.84 11.92
N SER A 36 -4.14 12.51 11.89
CA SER A 36 -5.31 11.78 12.35
C SER A 36 -4.97 10.88 13.55
N PRO A 37 -5.97 10.24 14.20
CA PRO A 37 -5.73 9.21 15.21
C PRO A 37 -4.87 8.03 14.71
N PHE A 38 -4.72 7.86 13.39
CA PHE A 38 -3.93 6.81 12.76
C PHE A 38 -2.50 7.26 12.41
N GLY A 39 -2.10 8.48 12.78
CA GLY A 39 -0.79 9.01 12.41
C GLY A 39 0.40 8.17 12.90
N VAL A 40 0.22 7.42 13.99
CA VAL A 40 1.22 6.46 14.49
C VAL A 40 1.53 5.32 13.51
N MET A 41 0.62 5.06 12.57
CA MET A 41 0.79 4.04 11.54
C MET A 41 1.48 4.57 10.27
N ILE A 42 1.89 5.84 10.25
CA ILE A 42 2.47 6.48 9.08
C ILE A 42 3.89 6.94 9.43
N PRO A 43 4.92 6.59 8.65
CA PRO A 43 6.27 7.08 8.91
C PRO A 43 6.34 8.60 8.76
N GLN A 44 7.11 9.23 9.65
CA GLN A 44 7.10 10.68 9.81
C GLN A 44 7.58 11.42 8.55
N LEU A 45 6.95 12.55 8.25
CA LEU A 45 7.46 13.47 7.23
C LEU A 45 8.63 14.26 7.80
N ILE A 46 9.69 14.36 7.02
CA ILE A 46 10.87 15.13 7.37
C ILE A 46 10.82 16.47 6.64
N ALA A 47 10.81 17.55 7.40
CA ALA A 47 10.79 18.91 6.84
C ALA A 47 12.19 19.34 6.35
N ASP A 48 13.24 18.94 7.06
CA ASP A 48 14.62 19.32 6.78
C ASP A 48 15.55 18.12 6.99
N VAL A 49 16.28 17.76 5.93
CA VAL A 49 17.24 16.65 5.95
C VAL A 49 18.46 16.97 6.81
N SER A 50 18.83 18.25 6.96
CA SER A 50 20.00 18.66 7.75
C SER A 50 19.82 18.45 9.26
N ALA A 51 18.56 18.40 9.71
CA ALA A 51 18.18 18.22 11.11
C ALA A 51 17.68 16.79 11.43
N SER A 52 17.74 15.87 10.47
CA SER A 52 17.15 14.53 10.60
C SER A 52 18.21 13.44 10.70
N PRO A 53 17.95 12.36 11.48
CA PRO A 53 18.85 11.22 11.50
C PRO A 53 18.81 10.48 10.15
N PHE A 54 19.97 10.02 9.71
CA PHE A 54 20.05 9.05 8.62
C PHE A 54 19.87 7.62 9.16
N PRO A 55 19.32 6.68 8.37
CA PRO A 55 18.82 6.89 7.01
C PRO A 55 17.44 7.55 6.95
N CYS A 56 17.16 8.27 5.86
CA CYS A 56 15.81 8.73 5.50
C CYS A 56 15.53 8.42 4.03
N ILE A 57 14.27 8.48 3.60
CA ILE A 57 13.89 8.19 2.22
C ILE A 57 13.33 9.43 1.52
N LEU A 58 13.91 9.75 0.36
CA LEU A 58 13.43 10.75 -0.59
C LEU A 58 12.52 10.06 -1.61
N LYS A 59 11.26 10.46 -1.68
CA LYS A 59 10.26 9.86 -2.57
C LYS A 59 9.66 10.92 -3.48
N ARG A 60 9.41 10.56 -4.74
CA ARG A 60 8.51 11.35 -5.57
C ARG A 60 7.05 11.14 -5.13
N ARG A 61 6.26 12.20 -5.15
CA ARG A 61 4.83 12.22 -4.76
C ARG A 61 4.03 11.20 -5.55
N HIS A 62 4.18 11.22 -6.87
CA HIS A 62 3.59 10.25 -7.80
C HIS A 62 4.72 9.43 -8.41
N ASP A 63 4.66 8.12 -8.23
CA ASP A 63 5.66 7.20 -8.74
C ASP A 63 5.12 5.77 -8.79
N HIS A 64 5.76 4.93 -9.60
CA HIS A 64 5.45 3.53 -9.73
C HIS A 64 6.73 2.70 -9.55
N PHE A 65 6.62 1.57 -8.86
CA PHE A 65 7.73 0.62 -8.67
C PHE A 65 9.00 1.24 -8.06
N GLY A 66 8.86 2.25 -7.20
CA GLY A 66 9.96 2.86 -6.44
C GLY A 66 11.10 3.43 -7.30
N VAL A 67 10.82 3.80 -8.55
CA VAL A 67 11.82 4.31 -9.49
C VAL A 67 12.45 5.61 -8.99
N GLU A 68 11.64 6.49 -8.43
CA GLU A 68 12.06 7.79 -7.88
C GLU A 68 12.04 7.79 -6.33
N SER A 69 12.36 6.65 -5.73
CA SER A 69 12.56 6.48 -4.28
C SER A 69 14.02 6.19 -3.95
N PHE A 70 14.65 7.05 -3.16
CA PHE A 70 16.09 7.00 -2.85
C PHE A 70 16.29 7.03 -1.34
N VAL A 71 17.08 6.09 -0.81
CA VAL A 71 17.48 6.15 0.60
C VAL A 71 18.73 7.00 0.72
N LEU A 72 18.65 8.05 1.52
CA LEU A 72 19.76 8.91 1.88
C LEU A 72 20.37 8.35 3.17
N ARG A 73 21.63 7.94 3.10
CA ARG A 73 22.39 7.30 4.17
C ARG A 73 23.35 8.26 4.85
N CYS A 74 23.73 9.31 4.15
CA CYS A 74 24.66 10.33 4.61
C CYS A 74 24.48 11.64 3.85
N GLU A 75 25.22 12.68 4.27
CA GLU A 75 25.23 13.98 3.59
C GLU A 75 25.68 13.90 2.13
N GLY A 76 26.52 12.93 1.77
CA GLY A 76 26.93 12.71 0.38
C GLY A 76 25.74 12.43 -0.54
N ASP A 77 24.77 11.62 -0.08
CA ASP A 77 23.56 11.33 -0.84
C ASP A 77 22.66 12.57 -0.96
N VAL A 78 22.62 13.41 0.09
CA VAL A 78 21.90 14.70 0.06
C VAL A 78 22.43 15.58 -1.05
N LEU A 79 23.76 15.70 -1.19
CA LEU A 79 24.38 16.47 -2.26
C LEU A 79 24.06 15.88 -3.65
N GLN A 80 24.11 14.56 -3.80
CA GLN A 80 23.76 13.87 -5.05
C GLN A 80 22.30 14.13 -5.48
N HIS A 81 21.38 14.25 -4.52
CA HIS A 81 19.96 14.46 -4.75
C HIS A 81 19.49 15.91 -4.54
N ALA A 82 20.41 16.88 -4.40
CA ALA A 82 20.09 18.28 -4.07
C ALA A 82 19.07 18.95 -5.00
N ARG A 83 19.06 18.61 -6.30
CA ARG A 83 18.05 19.12 -7.24
C ARG A 83 16.65 18.58 -6.96
N ARG A 84 16.53 17.29 -6.59
CA ARG A 84 15.25 16.65 -6.25
C ARG A 84 14.71 17.18 -4.93
N LEU A 85 15.59 17.37 -3.94
CA LEU A 85 15.24 17.95 -2.64
C LEU A 85 14.65 19.36 -2.72
N LYS A 86 15.01 20.12 -3.75
CA LYS A 86 14.46 21.47 -4.01
C LYS A 86 13.16 21.45 -4.83
N SER A 87 12.69 20.28 -5.27
CA SER A 87 11.51 20.15 -6.12
C SER A 87 10.29 19.77 -5.30
N ASP A 88 9.16 20.46 -5.56
CA ASP A 88 7.87 20.17 -4.92
C ASP A 88 7.27 18.81 -5.33
N ASP A 89 7.86 18.15 -6.35
CA ASP A 89 7.53 16.79 -6.78
C ASP A 89 8.02 15.72 -5.78
N TYR A 90 8.91 16.09 -4.85
CA TYR A 90 9.55 15.16 -3.92
C TYR A 90 9.29 15.56 -2.47
N PHE A 91 9.37 14.57 -1.60
CA PHE A 91 9.28 14.76 -0.15
C PHE A 91 10.19 13.78 0.57
N LEU A 92 10.55 14.13 1.80
CA LEU A 92 11.31 13.27 2.69
C LEU A 92 10.39 12.60 3.70
N GLN A 93 10.70 11.35 3.99
CA GLN A 93 10.01 10.55 4.96
C GLN A 93 11.04 9.75 5.78
N GLU A 94 10.69 9.45 7.01
CA GLU A 94 11.40 8.49 7.85
C GLU A 94 11.60 7.17 7.08
N TYR A 95 12.82 6.64 7.13
CA TYR A 95 13.09 5.31 6.60
C TYR A 95 12.78 4.27 7.67
N ILE A 96 11.82 3.37 7.38
CA ILE A 96 11.52 2.26 8.29
C ILE A 96 12.42 1.08 7.97
N GLU A 97 13.28 0.77 8.93
CA GLU A 97 14.18 -0.38 8.88
C GLU A 97 13.41 -1.70 9.02
N GLY A 98 14.03 -2.78 8.55
CA GLY A 98 13.46 -4.13 8.65
C GLY A 98 13.61 -4.90 7.34
N LYS A 99 13.86 -6.21 7.48
CA LYS A 99 14.02 -7.14 6.37
C LYS A 99 12.70 -7.72 5.86
N GLU A 100 11.59 -7.36 6.49
CA GLU A 100 10.26 -7.82 6.15
C GLU A 100 9.42 -6.64 5.69
N GLU A 101 8.86 -6.74 4.49
CA GLU A 101 7.93 -5.79 3.91
C GLU A 101 6.65 -6.50 3.51
N TYR A 102 5.50 -5.91 3.79
CA TYR A 102 4.20 -6.51 3.57
C TYR A 102 3.42 -5.75 2.51
N ALA A 103 2.64 -6.49 1.73
CA ALA A 103 1.62 -5.94 0.84
C ALA A 103 0.27 -6.60 1.15
N THR A 104 -0.65 -5.83 1.71
CA THR A 104 -2.03 -6.27 1.95
C THR A 104 -2.94 -5.74 0.87
N HIS A 105 -3.55 -6.65 0.11
CA HIS A 105 -4.58 -6.36 -0.88
C HIS A 105 -5.95 -6.46 -0.24
N ILE A 106 -6.81 -5.47 -0.49
CA ILE A 106 -8.18 -5.42 0.04
C ILE A 106 -9.13 -5.04 -1.10
N LEU A 107 -10.25 -5.74 -1.21
CA LEU A 107 -11.41 -5.31 -1.98
C LEU A 107 -12.50 -4.88 -1.01
N LEU A 108 -12.88 -3.61 -1.10
CA LEU A 108 -13.99 -3.05 -0.33
C LEU A 108 -15.25 -2.91 -1.18
N ARG A 109 -16.40 -3.06 -0.53
CA ARG A 109 -17.71 -2.71 -1.06
C ARG A 109 -18.53 -2.05 0.04
N ASP A 110 -18.98 -0.82 -0.19
CA ASP A 110 -19.79 -0.05 0.77
C ASP A 110 -19.13 0.11 2.17
N GLY A 111 -17.81 -0.02 2.26
CA GLY A 111 -17.03 0.04 3.50
C GLY A 111 -16.76 -1.33 4.14
N GLU A 112 -17.22 -2.42 3.55
CA GLU A 112 -17.02 -3.78 4.06
C GLU A 112 -15.95 -4.53 3.26
N ILE A 113 -15.19 -5.39 3.93
CA ILE A 113 -14.17 -6.23 3.30
C ILE A 113 -14.84 -7.41 2.61
N VAL A 114 -14.73 -7.47 1.29
CA VAL A 114 -15.22 -8.58 0.47
C VAL A 114 -14.11 -9.59 0.18
N PHE A 115 -12.86 -9.12 0.15
CA PHE A 115 -11.69 -9.94 -0.06
C PHE A 115 -10.47 -9.28 0.56
N SER A 116 -9.56 -10.09 1.10
CA SER A 116 -8.26 -9.64 1.59
C SER A 116 -7.19 -10.70 1.35
N PHE A 117 -5.99 -10.27 0.98
CA PHE A 117 -4.85 -11.16 0.74
C PHE A 117 -3.56 -10.49 1.17
N ASN A 118 -2.74 -11.16 1.98
CA ASN A 118 -1.47 -10.63 2.46
C ASN A 118 -0.28 -11.33 1.81
N VAL A 119 0.76 -10.56 1.56
CA VAL A 119 2.04 -11.02 1.04
C VAL A 119 3.15 -10.48 1.92
N LEU A 120 4.07 -11.34 2.33
CA LEU A 120 5.31 -10.97 2.98
C LEU A 120 6.45 -11.09 1.97
N TYR A 121 7.24 -10.04 1.84
CA TYR A 121 8.51 -10.02 1.14
C TYR A 121 9.65 -9.99 2.15
N GLU A 122 10.61 -10.90 1.98
CA GLU A 122 11.91 -10.76 2.63
C GLU A 122 12.81 -9.97 1.69
N VAL A 123 13.48 -8.94 2.22
CA VAL A 123 14.35 -8.05 1.45
C VAL A 123 15.81 -8.16 1.90
N ALA A 124 16.72 -7.68 1.05
CA ALA A 124 18.15 -7.75 1.30
C ALA A 124 18.59 -6.83 2.46
N ASP A 125 19.90 -6.79 2.71
CA ASP A 125 20.48 -5.93 3.75
C ASP A 125 20.14 -4.45 3.53
N GLN A 126 19.95 -3.77 4.65
CA GLN A 126 19.34 -2.45 4.71
C GLN A 126 20.38 -1.32 4.59
N PRO A 127 19.98 -0.11 4.23
CA PRO A 127 18.68 0.24 3.63
C PRO A 127 18.38 -0.38 2.26
N PHE A 128 17.10 -0.55 1.98
CA PHE A 128 16.55 -1.23 0.83
C PHE A 128 15.21 -0.60 0.43
N VAL A 129 15.00 -0.39 -0.87
CA VAL A 129 13.69 0.02 -1.40
C VAL A 129 13.26 -0.98 -2.46
N LYS A 130 12.17 -1.71 -2.18
CA LYS A 130 11.61 -2.65 -3.15
C LYS A 130 11.13 -1.89 -4.39
N GLY A 131 11.56 -2.32 -5.56
CA GLY A 131 11.17 -1.67 -6.80
C GLY A 131 11.99 -2.10 -8.01
N LYS A 132 12.09 -1.22 -9.00
CA LYS A 132 12.81 -1.49 -10.26
C LYS A 132 14.30 -1.79 -10.06
N ARG A 133 14.93 -1.22 -9.02
CA ARG A 133 16.37 -1.35 -8.76
C ARG A 133 16.73 -2.52 -7.86
N GLN A 134 15.83 -2.91 -6.96
CA GLN A 134 16.08 -3.92 -5.96
C GLN A 134 14.83 -4.80 -5.80
N HIS A 135 15.03 -6.11 -5.92
CA HIS A 135 13.97 -7.10 -5.80
C HIS A 135 14.03 -7.79 -4.44
N HIS A 136 12.88 -8.30 -3.98
CA HIS A 136 12.82 -9.10 -2.77
C HIS A 136 13.66 -10.38 -2.94
N LEU A 137 14.18 -10.90 -1.83
CA LEU A 137 14.89 -12.18 -1.78
C LEU A 137 13.91 -13.35 -1.83
N SER A 138 12.78 -13.22 -1.14
CA SER A 138 11.73 -14.23 -1.12
C SER A 138 10.36 -13.58 -0.96
N MET A 139 9.32 -14.34 -1.31
CA MET A 139 7.94 -13.93 -1.16
C MET A 139 7.14 -15.09 -0.56
N LYS A 140 6.40 -14.81 0.51
CA LYS A 140 5.49 -15.74 1.15
C LYS A 140 4.07 -15.22 1.04
N THR A 141 3.18 -16.09 0.58
CA THR A 141 1.73 -15.87 0.62
C THR A 141 1.19 -16.54 1.89
N ALA A 142 -0.14 -16.57 2.09
CA ALA A 142 -0.74 -17.30 3.21
C ALA A 142 -0.37 -16.76 4.61
N ILE A 143 -0.03 -15.48 4.69
CA ILE A 143 0.39 -14.83 5.94
C ILE A 143 -0.82 -14.25 6.67
N ALA A 144 -0.76 -14.26 8.00
CA ALA A 144 -1.77 -13.64 8.84
C ALA A 144 -2.00 -12.17 8.48
N LEU A 145 -3.21 -11.69 8.76
CA LEU A 145 -3.69 -10.32 8.51
C LEU A 145 -3.95 -9.57 9.83
N PRO A 146 -2.93 -9.35 10.70
CA PRO A 146 -3.16 -8.86 12.06
C PRO A 146 -3.74 -7.44 12.13
N PHE A 147 -3.52 -6.62 11.09
CA PHE A 147 -3.89 -5.20 11.09
C PHE A 147 -5.10 -4.87 10.20
N LEU A 148 -5.83 -5.88 9.71
CA LEU A 148 -6.91 -5.68 8.75
C LEU A 148 -8.00 -4.73 9.27
N LYS A 149 -8.34 -4.82 10.56
CA LYS A 149 -9.30 -3.91 11.21
C LYS A 149 -8.78 -2.48 11.31
N ASP A 150 -7.48 -2.29 11.50
CA ASP A 150 -6.88 -0.95 11.59
C ASP A 150 -6.74 -0.33 10.21
N PHE A 151 -6.37 -1.12 9.19
CA PHE A 151 -6.38 -0.69 7.79
C PHE A 151 -7.77 -0.26 7.34
N LEU A 152 -8.83 -0.95 7.77
CA LEU A 152 -10.20 -0.54 7.45
C LEU A 152 -10.54 0.85 8.01
N LYS A 153 -10.10 1.16 9.24
CA LYS A 153 -10.31 2.48 9.84
C LYS A 153 -9.55 3.58 9.08
N VAL A 154 -8.32 3.29 8.64
CA VAL A 154 -7.53 4.23 7.80
C VAL A 154 -8.21 4.46 6.46
N LEU A 155 -8.70 3.40 5.81
CA LEU A 155 -9.39 3.47 4.52
C LEU A 155 -10.70 4.26 4.64
N ASP A 156 -11.51 4.02 5.67
CA ASP A 156 -12.74 4.78 5.91
C ASP A 156 -12.45 6.27 6.19
N TYR A 157 -11.40 6.56 6.96
CA TYR A 157 -10.97 7.94 7.24
C TYR A 157 -10.64 8.74 5.98
N ILE A 158 -10.01 8.12 4.98
CA ILE A 158 -9.71 8.76 3.69
C ILE A 158 -10.85 8.63 2.66
N GLY A 159 -12.02 8.12 3.07
CA GLY A 159 -13.20 7.96 2.23
C GLY A 159 -13.10 6.84 1.19
N PHE A 160 -12.19 5.88 1.38
CA PHE A 160 -12.04 4.71 0.53
C PHE A 160 -13.01 3.61 0.99
N ARG A 161 -14.19 3.53 0.36
CA ARG A 161 -15.25 2.58 0.72
C ARG A 161 -15.52 1.50 -0.32
N ASP A 162 -15.04 1.68 -1.55
CA ASP A 162 -15.28 0.77 -2.66
C ASP A 162 -14.00 0.54 -3.46
N GLY A 163 -13.86 -0.67 -3.98
CA GLY A 163 -12.83 -1.03 -4.95
C GLY A 163 -11.60 -1.66 -4.31
N THR A 164 -10.59 -1.87 -5.15
CA THR A 164 -9.38 -2.60 -4.76
C THR A 164 -8.25 -1.65 -4.39
N CYS A 165 -7.56 -1.94 -3.30
CA CYS A 165 -6.30 -1.29 -2.95
C CYS A 165 -5.25 -2.28 -2.47
N CYS A 166 -3.99 -1.86 -2.54
CA CYS A 166 -2.83 -2.54 -1.99
C CYS A 166 -2.11 -1.60 -1.02
N LEU A 167 -1.97 -2.00 0.25
CA LEU A 167 -1.25 -1.26 1.27
C LEU A 167 0.15 -1.86 1.42
N ASP A 168 1.18 -1.03 1.23
CA ASP A 168 2.58 -1.44 1.37
C ASP A 168 3.11 -0.88 2.70
N TYR A 169 3.63 -1.75 3.56
CA TYR A 169 4.04 -1.40 4.91
C TYR A 169 5.15 -2.28 5.47
N LYS A 170 5.84 -1.81 6.51
CA LYS A 170 6.63 -2.66 7.42
C LYS A 170 6.02 -2.64 8.81
N ILE A 171 6.45 -3.54 9.68
CA ILE A 171 6.07 -3.53 11.09
C ILE A 171 7.26 -2.99 11.89
N SER A 172 7.04 -1.91 12.64
CA SER A 172 8.03 -1.32 13.55
C SER A 172 7.42 -1.24 14.94
N ASN A 173 8.10 -1.80 15.94
CA ASN A 173 7.63 -1.84 17.33
C ASN A 173 6.19 -2.35 17.47
N GLY A 174 5.82 -3.39 16.70
CA GLY A 174 4.48 -3.98 16.71
C GLY A 174 3.39 -3.16 15.99
N THR A 175 3.73 -2.02 15.40
CA THR A 175 2.80 -1.13 14.69
C THR A 175 3.09 -1.15 13.19
N PRO A 176 2.06 -1.28 12.32
CA PRO A 176 2.27 -1.19 10.88
C PRO A 176 2.62 0.25 10.49
N GLN A 177 3.65 0.42 9.69
CA GLN A 177 4.10 1.68 9.12
C GLN A 177 3.77 1.69 7.63
N ILE A 178 2.62 2.28 7.27
CA ILE A 178 2.06 2.30 5.91
C ILE A 178 2.78 3.38 5.10
N PHE A 179 3.50 2.96 4.06
CA PHE A 179 4.26 3.88 3.21
C PHE A 179 3.42 4.45 2.07
N GLU A 180 2.46 3.67 1.60
CA GLU A 180 1.55 4.02 0.52
C GLU A 180 0.34 3.09 0.49
N ILE A 181 -0.75 3.62 -0.08
CA ILE A 181 -1.91 2.84 -0.49
C ILE A 181 -2.04 3.03 -1.99
N ASN A 182 -1.96 1.94 -2.75
CA ASN A 182 -2.15 1.94 -4.19
C ASN A 182 -3.62 1.64 -4.48
N PRO A 183 -4.42 2.56 -5.05
CA PRO A 183 -5.85 2.38 -5.29
C PRO A 183 -6.10 1.54 -6.56
N ARG A 184 -5.42 0.40 -6.64
CA ARG A 184 -5.38 -0.49 -7.81
C ARG A 184 -5.06 -1.91 -7.40
N PHE A 185 -5.22 -2.79 -8.38
CA PHE A 185 -4.65 -4.13 -8.36
C PHE A 185 -3.11 -4.06 -8.25
N GLY A 186 -2.55 -4.68 -7.22
CA GLY A 186 -1.10 -4.87 -7.09
C GLY A 186 -0.66 -6.19 -7.68
N TRP A 187 0.56 -6.25 -8.24
CA TRP A 187 1.03 -7.44 -8.97
C TRP A 187 0.98 -8.72 -8.12
N SER A 188 1.33 -8.66 -6.83
CA SER A 188 1.35 -9.85 -6.01
C SER A 188 -0.03 -10.45 -5.71
N LEU A 189 -1.13 -9.75 -6.01
CA LEU A 189 -2.47 -10.32 -5.97
C LEU A 189 -2.68 -11.41 -7.02
N PHE A 190 -1.83 -11.50 -8.07
CA PHE A 190 -1.90 -12.59 -9.04
C PHE A 190 -1.73 -13.98 -8.39
N HIS A 191 -1.09 -14.06 -7.22
CA HIS A 191 -0.95 -15.31 -6.47
C HIS A 191 -2.24 -15.79 -5.81
N ASP A 192 -3.29 -14.96 -5.77
CA ASP A 192 -4.61 -15.34 -5.26
C ASP A 192 -5.77 -14.78 -6.12
N PHE A 193 -5.54 -14.77 -7.45
CA PHE A 193 -6.42 -14.09 -8.39
C PHE A 193 -7.81 -14.75 -8.53
N GLY A 194 -7.87 -16.07 -8.42
CA GLY A 194 -9.11 -16.84 -8.55
C GLY A 194 -10.15 -16.47 -7.48
N PRO A 195 -9.81 -16.57 -6.18
CA PRO A 195 -10.67 -16.09 -5.09
C PRO A 195 -11.03 -14.61 -5.23
N TYR A 196 -10.06 -13.75 -5.55
CA TYR A 196 -10.31 -12.31 -5.78
C TYR A 196 -11.40 -12.07 -6.84
N LEU A 197 -11.31 -12.72 -8.01
CA LEU A 197 -12.29 -12.54 -9.09
C LEU A 197 -13.69 -13.01 -8.70
N ARG A 198 -13.80 -14.09 -7.90
CA ARG A 198 -15.09 -14.56 -7.39
C ARG A 198 -15.72 -13.53 -6.46
N SER A 199 -14.97 -13.05 -5.47
CA SER A 199 -15.40 -12.00 -4.54
C SER A 199 -15.80 -10.72 -5.27
N TYR A 200 -15.01 -10.28 -6.27
CA TYR A 200 -15.34 -9.11 -7.07
C TYR A 200 -16.65 -9.29 -7.84
N ARG A 201 -16.81 -10.43 -8.53
CA ARG A 201 -18.04 -10.73 -9.29
C ARG A 201 -19.26 -10.74 -8.37
N GLU A 202 -19.17 -11.41 -7.23
CA GLU A 202 -20.27 -11.54 -6.27
C GLU A 202 -20.68 -10.19 -5.68
N ALA A 203 -19.72 -9.36 -5.30
CA ALA A 203 -20.01 -8.01 -4.81
C ALA A 203 -20.55 -7.08 -5.93
N ALA A 204 -20.09 -7.23 -7.18
CA ALA A 204 -20.52 -6.39 -8.29
C ALA A 204 -21.94 -6.72 -8.79
N GLN A 205 -22.41 -7.96 -8.60
CA GLN A 205 -23.73 -8.41 -9.04
C GLN A 205 -24.88 -8.05 -8.08
N GLY A 206 -24.61 -7.29 -7.00
CA GLY A 206 -25.62 -6.85 -6.04
C GLY A 206 -25.98 -7.93 -5.03
N TRP A 207 -24.98 -8.36 -4.25
CA TRP A 207 -25.08 -9.34 -3.16
C TRP A 207 -26.41 -9.26 -2.38
N THR A 208 -27.30 -10.23 -2.63
CA THR A 208 -28.49 -10.52 -1.82
C THR A 208 -28.07 -11.55 -0.77
N GLY A 209 -27.63 -11.06 0.38
CA GLY A 209 -26.91 -11.81 1.41
C GLY A 209 -27.29 -13.29 1.59
N ALA A 210 -26.29 -14.15 1.47
CA ALA A 210 -26.14 -15.34 2.30
C ALA A 210 -24.66 -15.72 2.29
N SER A 211 -24.03 -15.61 3.47
CA SER A 211 -22.65 -16.01 3.80
C SER A 211 -21.55 -15.36 2.97
N ALA A 212 -20.79 -14.47 3.62
CA ALA A 212 -19.39 -14.29 3.24
C ALA A 212 -18.75 -15.69 3.19
N PRO A 213 -18.01 -16.06 2.13
CA PRO A 213 -17.20 -17.26 2.22
C PRO A 213 -16.30 -17.10 3.44
N ALA A 214 -16.27 -18.12 4.30
CA ALA A 214 -15.29 -18.17 5.37
C ALA A 214 -13.93 -17.81 4.76
N LEU A 215 -13.22 -16.87 5.39
CA LEU A 215 -11.84 -16.55 5.05
C LEU A 215 -11.15 -17.88 4.81
N SER A 216 -10.85 -18.19 3.55
CA SER A 216 -10.31 -19.49 3.22
C SER A 216 -8.97 -19.57 3.93
N ASP A 217 -8.83 -20.57 4.79
CA ASP A 217 -7.51 -20.96 5.25
C ASP A 217 -6.62 -21.06 4.01
N PRO A 218 -5.40 -20.50 4.09
CA PRO A 218 -4.54 -20.44 2.93
C PRO A 218 -4.39 -21.83 2.31
N ALA A 219 -4.64 -21.91 1.00
CA ALA A 219 -4.40 -23.13 0.26
C ALA A 219 -2.95 -23.58 0.51
N PRO A 220 -2.71 -24.89 0.77
CA PRO A 220 -1.35 -25.38 0.96
C PRO A 220 -0.52 -25.05 -0.28
N LEU A 221 0.68 -24.54 -0.02
CA LEU A 221 1.69 -24.17 -1.00
C LEU A 221 1.80 -25.22 -2.11
N MET A 222 1.53 -24.82 -3.36
CA MET A 222 2.24 -25.43 -4.48
C MET A 222 3.66 -24.87 -4.43
N ALA A 223 4.53 -25.62 -3.75
CA ALA A 223 5.96 -25.45 -3.88
C ALA A 223 6.32 -25.67 -5.35
N ASP A 224 7.08 -24.72 -5.88
CA ASP A 224 7.82 -24.75 -7.14
C ASP A 224 7.01 -25.03 -8.40
N ALA A 225 6.93 -24.03 -9.29
CA ALA A 225 7.68 -24.13 -10.54
C ALA A 225 7.69 -22.79 -11.32
N LEU A 226 8.90 -22.47 -11.82
CA LEU A 226 9.25 -21.66 -12.99
C LEU A 226 9.52 -20.16 -12.76
N PRO A 227 10.45 -19.59 -13.55
CA PRO A 227 11.90 -19.78 -13.52
C PRO A 227 12.65 -18.50 -13.12
#